data_AF-A0A269W6C6-F1
#
_entry.id   AF-A0A269W6C6-F1
#
_cell.length_a   1.000
_cell.length_b   1.000
_cell.length_c   1.000
_cell.angle_alpha   90.00
_cell.angle_beta   90.00
_cell.angle_gamma   90.00
#
_symmetry.space_group_name_H-M   'P 1'
#
loop_
_entity.id
_entity.type
_entity.pdbx_description
1 polymer ?
#
loop_
_entity_poly.entity_id
_entity_poly.type
_entity_poly.pdbx_seq_one_letter_code
_entity_poly.pdbx_strand_id
1 'polypeptide(L)'
;MGDSHGFKAGTRHLWSRLASLPRAAGAALSGFTAAWLDSSELRRSPQDLHWNESAVQSILEILNKTAAIRRMEHTGGHPGPTGASHIPPIQGSAPAPSELSSRDHLLLQRIRENVQDANKSNITRTRAYLQFYEAFPEVHWALLAHMVSRNAGWNMTDLKSGLMSDLVKDPFKDRLYRFLERCNALIFQDAYPQLLLYQYSREQGRSCFHLLPHFHISSFMTPFWERFWLDRSSSPVLTVALIINEQNYIEGRVVQNPMFRQNVLDHPSMKLFDIARLNQVLFPLGSPNCRHDLFRESILPLRPLAGLTMRQFKDVAARIRTGKALYAMLFGYKDIYEGVMHFARCTDHHGSRSEYWPALFTSRKQAAMAGEDASLELLESEWRTYGDRLYSPRLEDVWYDNEYEPIPRYDWFQSTERLSHLKRPSRPLLIDMTHAHRFVLERIAFAHDAEEQF
;
A
#
# COMPACT_ATOMS: atom_id res chain seq x y z
N MET A 1 60.49 3.11 -22.91
CA MET A 1 59.45 3.72 -23.75
C MET A 1 58.13 3.37 -23.12
N GLY A 2 57.52 4.35 -22.45
CA GLY A 2 56.41 4.16 -21.53
C GLY A 2 55.05 4.01 -22.21
N ASP A 3 54.19 3.30 -21.51
CA ASP A 3 52.82 2.94 -21.83
C ASP A 3 51.91 4.15 -22.13
N SER A 4 51.13 4.03 -23.22
CA SER A 4 50.12 5.00 -23.65
C SER A 4 48.71 4.40 -23.71
N HIS A 5 48.39 3.45 -22.82
CA HIS A 5 47.08 2.77 -22.82
C HIS A 5 46.06 3.26 -21.75
N GLY A 6 46.44 4.15 -20.83
CA GLY A 6 45.56 4.60 -19.74
C GLY A 6 44.58 5.75 -20.07
N PHE A 7 44.79 6.52 -21.14
CA PHE A 7 44.02 7.78 -21.34
C PHE A 7 42.77 7.64 -22.22
N LYS A 8 42.60 6.51 -22.94
CA LYS A 8 41.49 6.31 -23.90
C LYS A 8 40.21 5.70 -23.29
N ALA A 9 40.29 5.06 -22.12
CA ALA A 9 39.12 4.43 -21.48
C ALA A 9 38.24 5.46 -20.74
N GLY A 10 38.85 6.38 -19.98
CA GLY A 10 38.11 7.41 -19.23
C GLY A 10 37.41 8.47 -20.09
N THR A 11 37.98 8.79 -21.26
CA THR A 11 37.40 9.77 -22.19
C THR A 11 36.21 9.21 -22.97
N ARG A 12 36.22 7.93 -23.38
CA ARG A 12 35.06 7.28 -24.03
C ARG A 12 33.82 7.22 -23.11
N HIS A 13 34.02 6.97 -21.81
CA HIS A 13 32.93 6.93 -20.83
C HIS A 13 32.28 8.30 -20.59
N LEU A 14 33.06 9.37 -20.50
CA LEU A 14 32.55 10.74 -20.32
C LEU A 14 31.75 11.23 -21.54
N TRP A 15 32.23 10.93 -22.76
CA TRP A 15 31.50 11.24 -23.99
C TRP A 15 30.22 10.40 -24.15
N SER A 16 30.21 9.14 -23.71
CA SER A 16 28.97 8.32 -23.70
C SER A 16 27.92 8.84 -22.70
N ARG A 17 28.36 9.32 -21.52
CA ARG A 17 27.51 9.93 -20.48
C ARG A 17 26.96 11.30 -20.91
N LEU A 18 27.71 12.08 -21.69
CA LEU A 18 27.24 13.35 -22.24
C LEU A 18 26.36 13.17 -23.49
N ALA A 19 26.62 12.14 -24.31
CA ALA A 19 25.80 11.79 -25.47
C ALA A 19 24.48 11.09 -25.11
N SER A 20 24.36 10.52 -23.91
CA SER A 20 23.12 9.91 -23.41
C SER A 20 22.14 10.93 -22.83
N LEU A 21 22.57 12.14 -22.43
CA LEU A 21 21.68 13.16 -21.85
C LEU A 21 20.57 13.65 -22.81
N PRO A 22 20.86 13.96 -24.10
CA PRO A 22 19.81 14.32 -25.06
C PRO A 22 18.89 13.13 -25.41
N ARG A 23 19.44 11.91 -25.46
CA ARG A 23 18.67 10.68 -25.69
C ARG A 23 17.77 10.34 -24.50
N ALA A 24 18.25 10.50 -23.27
CA ALA A 24 17.48 10.32 -22.05
C ALA A 24 16.38 11.37 -21.91
N ALA A 25 16.63 12.62 -22.31
CA ALA A 25 15.62 13.67 -22.36
C ALA A 25 14.55 13.39 -23.45
N GLY A 26 14.96 12.94 -24.64
CA GLY A 26 14.06 12.50 -25.71
C GLY A 26 13.23 11.28 -25.32
N ALA A 27 13.85 10.27 -24.71
CA ALA A 27 13.19 9.09 -24.17
C ALA A 27 12.18 9.46 -23.07
N ALA A 28 12.55 10.36 -22.14
CA ALA A 28 11.65 10.84 -21.09
C ALA A 28 10.44 11.61 -21.64
N LEU A 29 10.62 12.43 -22.67
CA LEU A 29 9.52 13.13 -23.36
C LEU A 29 8.61 12.13 -24.12
N SER A 30 9.19 11.20 -24.87
CA SER A 30 8.45 10.16 -25.59
C SER A 30 7.68 9.23 -24.64
N GLY A 31 8.30 8.83 -23.53
CA GLY A 31 7.69 8.00 -22.49
C GLY A 31 6.56 8.73 -21.76
N PHE A 32 6.66 10.05 -21.56
CA PHE A 32 5.54 10.84 -21.03
C PHE A 32 4.37 10.90 -22.00
N THR A 33 4.62 11.10 -23.30
CA THR A 33 3.55 11.11 -24.31
C THR A 33 2.88 9.75 -24.46
N ALA A 34 3.66 8.66 -24.44
CA ALA A 34 3.15 7.29 -24.43
C ALA A 34 2.29 7.04 -23.19
N ALA A 35 2.82 7.30 -22.00
CA ALA A 35 2.08 7.12 -20.74
C ALA A 35 0.78 7.94 -20.70
N TRP A 36 0.74 9.13 -21.31
CA TRP A 36 -0.49 9.91 -21.40
C TRP A 36 -1.55 9.27 -22.31
N LEU A 37 -1.14 8.78 -23.49
CA LEU A 37 -2.00 8.08 -24.44
C LEU A 37 -2.53 6.76 -23.85
N ASP A 38 -1.64 5.97 -23.26
CA ASP A 38 -1.95 4.69 -22.62
C ASP A 38 -2.89 4.89 -21.44
N SER A 39 -2.62 5.90 -20.62
CA SER A 39 -3.55 6.30 -19.56
C SER A 39 -4.90 6.74 -20.14
N SER A 40 -4.96 7.35 -21.33
CA SER A 40 -6.23 7.70 -21.96
C SER A 40 -7.05 6.49 -22.38
N GLU A 41 -6.39 5.42 -22.80
CA GLU A 41 -7.02 4.15 -23.11
C GLU A 41 -7.59 3.49 -21.85
N LEU A 42 -6.81 3.44 -20.77
CA LEU A 42 -7.24 2.89 -19.47
C LEU A 42 -8.40 3.67 -18.83
N ARG A 43 -8.65 4.91 -19.26
CA ARG A 43 -9.73 5.78 -18.78
C ARG A 43 -11.00 5.73 -19.62
N ARG A 44 -11.06 4.95 -20.70
CA ARG A 44 -12.20 4.93 -21.65
C ARG A 44 -13.52 4.54 -21.01
N SER A 45 -13.48 3.69 -19.99
CA SER A 45 -14.67 3.16 -19.32
C SER A 45 -14.79 3.69 -17.87
N PRO A 46 -15.12 4.99 -17.66
CA PRO A 46 -15.27 5.56 -16.33
C PRO A 46 -16.46 4.94 -15.58
N GLN A 47 -16.27 4.66 -14.30
CA GLN A 47 -17.33 4.26 -13.37
C GLN A 47 -17.58 5.34 -12.32
N ASP A 48 -18.85 5.50 -11.92
CA ASP A 48 -19.21 6.42 -10.85
C ASP A 48 -18.88 5.78 -9.49
N LEU A 49 -18.07 6.48 -8.71
CA LEU A 49 -17.90 6.17 -7.31
C LEU A 49 -19.07 6.82 -6.57
N HIS A 50 -20.15 6.05 -6.35
CA HIS A 50 -21.37 6.47 -5.68
C HIS A 50 -21.11 7.04 -4.28
N TRP A 51 -20.81 8.34 -4.23
CA TRP A 51 -20.44 9.05 -3.00
C TRP A 51 -21.68 9.70 -2.39
N ASN A 52 -22.12 9.18 -1.24
CA ASN A 52 -23.32 9.65 -0.57
C ASN A 52 -23.00 10.82 0.38
N GLU A 53 -23.16 12.06 -0.09
CA GLU A 53 -22.84 13.25 0.72
C GLU A 53 -23.72 13.38 1.98
N SER A 54 -25.00 13.02 1.92
CA SER A 54 -25.87 13.13 3.10
C SER A 54 -25.47 12.14 4.20
N ALA A 55 -25.06 10.92 3.81
CA ALA A 55 -24.49 9.95 4.74
C ALA A 55 -23.19 10.48 5.38
N VAL A 56 -22.32 11.13 4.59
CA VAL A 56 -21.09 11.73 5.09
C VAL A 56 -21.38 12.83 6.10
N GLN A 57 -22.32 13.74 5.83
CA GLN A 57 -22.70 14.79 6.77
C GLN A 57 -23.24 14.22 8.09
N SER A 58 -24.14 13.23 8.02
CA SER A 58 -24.66 12.56 9.22
C SER A 58 -23.54 11.90 10.05
N ILE A 59 -22.57 11.24 9.40
CA ILE A 59 -21.41 10.66 10.09
C ILE A 59 -20.53 11.75 10.71
N LEU A 60 -20.29 12.87 10.01
CA LEU A 60 -19.51 13.99 10.54
C LEU A 60 -20.14 14.58 11.80
N GLU A 61 -21.47 14.71 11.85
CA GLU A 61 -22.18 15.15 13.06
C GLU A 61 -21.94 14.20 14.25
N ILE A 62 -22.02 12.89 14.02
CA ILE A 62 -21.74 11.87 15.05
C ILE A 62 -20.29 12.00 15.54
N LEU A 63 -19.32 12.07 14.63
CA LEU A 63 -17.90 12.16 14.96
C LEU A 63 -17.55 13.46 15.70
N ASN A 64 -18.16 14.58 15.34
CA ASN A 64 -18.00 15.85 16.06
C ASN A 64 -18.50 15.75 17.50
N LYS A 65 -19.66 15.11 17.73
CA LYS A 65 -20.17 14.84 19.08
C LYS A 65 -19.24 13.91 19.86
N THR A 66 -18.78 12.82 19.26
CA THR A 66 -17.81 11.89 19.87
C THR A 66 -16.52 12.60 20.30
N ALA A 67 -15.96 13.44 19.44
CA ALA A 67 -14.76 14.22 19.75
C ALA A 67 -15.00 15.30 20.82
N ALA A 68 -16.22 15.84 20.93
CA ALA A 68 -16.56 16.79 22.00
C ALA A 68 -16.66 16.10 23.37
N ILE A 69 -17.33 14.94 23.45
CA ILE A 69 -17.46 14.15 24.68
C ILE A 69 -16.08 13.76 25.23
N ARG A 70 -15.20 13.25 24.37
CA ARG A 70 -13.85 12.84 24.77
C ARG A 70 -12.98 13.98 25.28
N ARG A 71 -13.12 15.18 24.67
CA ARG A 71 -12.45 16.38 25.16
C ARG A 71 -12.92 16.74 26.57
N MET A 72 -14.22 16.66 26.85
CA MET A 72 -14.76 16.91 28.19
C MET A 72 -14.23 15.92 29.22
N GLU A 73 -14.19 14.63 28.88
CA GLU A 73 -13.63 13.57 29.74
C GLU A 73 -12.16 13.81 30.09
N HIS A 74 -11.35 14.29 29.13
CA HIS A 74 -9.93 14.61 29.36
C HIS A 74 -9.74 15.88 30.19
N THR A 75 -10.63 16.88 30.06
CA THR A 75 -10.57 18.13 30.85
C THR A 75 -11.20 18.01 32.25
N GLY A 76 -12.01 16.98 32.49
CA GLY A 76 -12.80 16.79 33.72
C GLY A 76 -12.14 16.00 34.85
N GLY A 77 -10.82 15.73 34.78
CA GLY A 77 -10.08 14.98 35.82
C GLY A 77 -9.72 15.81 37.05
N HIS A 78 -10.54 15.68 38.10
CA HIS A 78 -10.41 16.12 39.52
C HIS A 78 -10.54 17.61 39.91
N PRO A 79 -11.61 17.96 40.65
CA PRO A 79 -11.50 18.60 41.95
C PRO A 79 -11.69 17.56 43.07
N GLY A 80 -10.99 17.75 44.19
CA GLY A 80 -11.14 16.94 45.41
C GLY A 80 -12.56 16.96 45.99
N PRO A 81 -12.83 16.13 47.01
CA PRO A 81 -14.18 15.85 47.47
C PRO A 81 -14.72 17.02 48.31
N THR A 82 -15.60 17.85 47.75
CA THR A 82 -16.55 18.63 48.53
C THR A 82 -17.86 18.83 47.79
N GLY A 83 -18.96 18.54 48.50
CA GLY A 83 -20.25 19.21 48.26
C GLY A 83 -21.26 18.46 47.40
N ALA A 84 -22.22 17.83 48.07
CA ALA A 84 -23.42 17.26 47.48
C ALA A 84 -24.19 18.28 46.61
N SER A 85 -24.58 17.85 45.40
CA SER A 85 -25.78 18.36 44.74
C SER A 85 -26.28 17.30 43.75
N HIS A 86 -27.48 16.79 44.03
CA HIS A 86 -28.22 15.89 43.16
C HIS A 86 -28.62 16.63 41.87
N ILE A 87 -28.01 16.24 40.75
CA ILE A 87 -28.51 16.52 39.40
C ILE A 87 -29.05 15.19 38.86
N PRO A 88 -30.33 15.12 38.42
CA PRO A 88 -30.85 13.89 37.85
C PRO A 88 -30.15 13.61 36.51
N PRO A 89 -29.78 12.35 36.21
CA PRO A 89 -29.03 12.04 35.00
C PRO A 89 -29.89 12.26 33.76
N ILE A 90 -29.39 13.11 32.85
CA ILE A 90 -29.90 13.25 31.49
C ILE A 90 -29.63 11.92 30.77
N GLN A 91 -30.70 11.25 30.34
CA GLN A 91 -30.65 10.05 29.51
C GLN A 91 -29.96 10.37 28.18
N GLY A 92 -28.72 9.91 28.06
CA GLY A 92 -27.85 10.14 26.90
C GLY A 92 -26.39 9.74 27.15
N SER A 93 -26.06 9.21 28.33
CA SER A 93 -24.80 8.53 28.58
C SER A 93 -24.69 7.32 27.66
N ALA A 94 -23.50 7.11 27.08
CA ALA A 94 -23.13 5.87 26.43
C ALA A 94 -23.65 4.68 27.27
N PRO A 95 -24.21 3.63 26.65
CA PRO A 95 -24.66 2.48 27.43
C PRO A 95 -23.48 2.02 28.27
N ALA A 96 -23.69 1.88 29.58
CA ALA A 96 -22.82 1.07 30.43
C ALA A 96 -22.54 -0.23 29.66
N PRO A 97 -21.31 -0.79 29.69
CA PRO A 97 -21.00 -1.97 28.90
C PRO A 97 -22.02 -3.04 29.25
N SER A 98 -22.98 -3.26 28.34
CA SER A 98 -23.93 -4.35 28.45
C SER A 98 -23.06 -5.58 28.60
N GLU A 99 -23.23 -6.34 29.68
CA GLU A 99 -22.43 -7.54 29.91
C GLU A 99 -22.40 -8.35 28.61
N LEU A 100 -21.19 -8.54 28.07
CA LEU A 100 -21.00 -9.24 26.81
C LEU A 100 -21.59 -10.63 26.95
N SER A 101 -22.43 -11.03 26.00
CA SER A 101 -23.00 -12.37 26.03
C SER A 101 -21.89 -13.42 25.89
N SER A 102 -22.13 -14.66 26.32
CA SER A 102 -21.17 -15.77 26.08
C SER A 102 -20.88 -15.94 24.59
N ARG A 103 -21.88 -15.66 23.74
CA ARG A 103 -21.75 -15.67 22.28
C ARG A 103 -20.79 -14.59 21.77
N ASP A 104 -20.84 -13.39 22.35
CA ASP A 104 -19.91 -12.32 22.00
C ASP A 104 -18.47 -12.68 22.40
N HIS A 105 -18.26 -13.27 23.58
CA HIS A 105 -16.94 -13.74 24.01
C HIS A 105 -16.34 -14.78 23.04
N LEU A 106 -17.13 -15.78 22.64
CA LEU A 106 -16.71 -16.79 21.67
C LEU A 106 -16.37 -16.17 20.31
N LEU A 107 -17.17 -15.21 19.85
CA LEU A 107 -16.91 -14.50 18.59
C LEU A 107 -15.61 -13.68 18.67
N LEU A 108 -15.40 -12.94 19.75
CA LEU A 108 -14.18 -12.16 19.98
C LEU A 108 -12.95 -13.06 19.96
N GLN A 109 -13.01 -14.21 20.62
CA GLN A 109 -11.93 -15.19 20.61
C GLN A 109 -11.65 -15.72 19.20
N ARG A 110 -12.69 -16.20 18.49
CA ARG A 110 -12.55 -16.73 17.13
C ARG A 110 -11.96 -15.70 16.16
N ILE A 111 -12.40 -14.45 16.23
CA ILE A 111 -11.86 -13.39 15.38
C ILE A 111 -10.39 -13.13 15.72
N ARG A 112 -10.01 -13.10 17.01
CA ARG A 112 -8.60 -12.91 17.41
C ARG A 112 -7.70 -14.03 16.91
N GLU A 113 -8.14 -15.27 17.01
CA GLU A 113 -7.41 -16.45 16.50
C GLU A 113 -7.24 -16.35 14.98
N ASN A 114 -8.33 -16.08 14.24
CA ASN A 114 -8.27 -15.90 12.78
C ASN A 114 -7.34 -14.75 12.36
N VAL A 115 -7.36 -13.62 13.09
CA VAL A 115 -6.46 -12.49 12.83
C VAL A 115 -5.01 -12.90 13.08
N GLN A 116 -4.72 -13.61 14.17
CA GLN A 116 -3.37 -14.08 14.48
C GLN A 116 -2.85 -15.02 13.38
N ASP A 117 -3.67 -15.96 12.92
CA ASP A 117 -3.29 -16.90 11.88
C ASP A 117 -3.08 -16.24 10.52
N ALA A 118 -3.95 -15.30 10.15
CA ALA A 118 -3.83 -14.60 8.88
C ALA A 118 -2.74 -13.51 8.89
N ASN A 119 -2.33 -13.02 10.05
CA ASN A 119 -1.30 -11.98 10.20
C ASN A 119 0.14 -12.52 10.33
N LYS A 120 0.38 -13.82 10.08
CA LYS A 120 1.71 -14.45 10.19
C LYS A 120 2.75 -13.77 9.29
N SER A 121 2.41 -13.56 8.02
CA SER A 121 3.32 -12.96 7.03
C SER A 121 2.58 -12.07 6.03
N ASN A 122 3.33 -11.31 5.22
CA ASN A 122 2.75 -10.54 4.13
C ASN A 122 1.95 -11.42 3.17
N ILE A 123 2.39 -12.66 2.93
CA ILE A 123 1.73 -13.61 2.04
C ILE A 123 0.35 -14.02 2.59
N THR A 124 0.27 -14.39 3.87
CA THR A 124 -1.00 -14.82 4.49
C THR A 124 -2.00 -13.67 4.56
N ARG A 125 -1.55 -12.46 4.91
CA ARG A 125 -2.38 -11.26 4.95
C ARG A 125 -2.96 -10.92 3.58
N THR A 126 -2.08 -10.88 2.58
CA THR A 126 -2.45 -10.53 1.22
C THR A 126 -3.48 -11.52 0.66
N ARG A 127 -3.30 -12.82 0.93
CA ARG A 127 -4.28 -13.85 0.56
C ARG A 127 -5.63 -13.65 1.26
N ALA A 128 -5.62 -13.37 2.56
CA ALA A 128 -6.83 -13.16 3.34
C ALA A 128 -7.69 -11.99 2.83
N TYR A 129 -7.06 -10.89 2.40
CA TYR A 129 -7.78 -9.77 1.77
C TYR A 129 -8.48 -10.17 0.47
N LEU A 130 -7.83 -10.95 -0.40
CA LEU A 130 -8.45 -11.40 -1.65
C LEU A 130 -9.63 -12.33 -1.39
N GLN A 131 -9.41 -13.34 -0.54
CA GLN A 131 -10.47 -14.30 -0.18
C GLN A 131 -11.70 -13.59 0.39
N PHE A 132 -11.48 -12.60 1.27
CA PHE A 132 -12.56 -11.81 1.80
C PHE A 132 -13.27 -10.98 0.72
N TYR A 133 -12.52 -10.31 -0.16
CA TYR A 133 -13.11 -9.50 -1.21
C TYR A 133 -13.93 -10.33 -2.20
N GLU A 134 -13.48 -11.54 -2.55
CA GLU A 134 -14.24 -12.43 -3.43
C GLU A 134 -15.57 -12.87 -2.82
N ALA A 135 -15.64 -13.01 -1.50
CA ALA A 135 -16.89 -13.31 -0.79
C ALA A 135 -17.78 -12.06 -0.57
N PHE A 136 -17.17 -10.88 -0.42
CA PHE A 136 -17.85 -9.62 -0.08
C PHE A 136 -17.38 -8.46 -0.99
N PRO A 137 -17.67 -8.49 -2.29
CA PRO A 137 -17.14 -7.53 -3.26
C PRO A 137 -17.63 -6.09 -3.03
N GLU A 138 -18.68 -5.89 -2.23
CA GLU A 138 -19.12 -4.57 -1.79
C GLU A 138 -18.12 -3.88 -0.84
N VAL A 139 -17.21 -4.61 -0.20
CA VAL A 139 -16.17 -4.03 0.66
C VAL A 139 -14.91 -3.75 -0.16
N HIS A 140 -14.99 -2.68 -0.97
CA HIS A 140 -13.95 -2.30 -1.94
C HIS A 140 -12.54 -2.22 -1.34
N TRP A 141 -12.42 -1.75 -0.08
CA TRP A 141 -11.14 -1.62 0.60
C TRP A 141 -10.36 -2.95 0.65
N ALA A 142 -11.01 -4.11 0.71
CA ALA A 142 -10.30 -5.39 0.79
C ALA A 142 -9.50 -5.69 -0.50
N LEU A 143 -10.05 -5.42 -1.69
CA LEU A 143 -9.27 -5.56 -2.94
C LEU A 143 -8.13 -4.54 -3.01
N LEU A 144 -8.38 -3.30 -2.59
CA LEU A 144 -7.34 -2.28 -2.54
C LEU A 144 -6.20 -2.71 -1.60
N ALA A 145 -6.53 -3.19 -0.41
CA ALA A 145 -5.57 -3.67 0.57
C ALA A 145 -4.79 -4.89 0.05
N HIS A 146 -5.45 -5.82 -0.64
CA HIS A 146 -4.79 -6.93 -1.34
C HIS A 146 -3.70 -6.40 -2.30
N MET A 147 -4.06 -5.50 -3.20
CA MET A 147 -3.14 -5.01 -4.22
C MET A 147 -2.01 -4.14 -3.65
N VAL A 148 -2.30 -3.31 -2.64
CA VAL A 148 -1.27 -2.52 -1.94
C VAL A 148 -0.33 -3.42 -1.14
N SER A 149 -0.85 -4.46 -0.48
CA SER A 149 -0.02 -5.39 0.30
C SER A 149 0.89 -6.26 -0.57
N ARG A 150 0.44 -6.63 -1.80
CA ARG A 150 1.33 -7.24 -2.80
C ARG A 150 2.52 -6.35 -3.15
N ASN A 151 2.30 -5.04 -3.23
CA ASN A 151 3.38 -4.09 -3.49
C ASN A 151 4.37 -4.04 -2.34
N ALA A 152 3.90 -4.13 -1.10
CA ALA A 152 4.79 -4.24 0.04
C ALA A 152 5.64 -5.53 0.00
N GLY A 153 5.05 -6.65 -0.45
CA GLY A 153 5.77 -7.92 -0.60
C GLY A 153 6.99 -7.80 -1.52
N TRP A 154 6.81 -7.28 -2.75
CA TRP A 154 7.97 -7.13 -3.66
C TRP A 154 8.95 -6.05 -3.21
N ASN A 155 8.49 -4.99 -2.54
CA ASN A 155 9.39 -4.01 -1.94
C ASN A 155 10.29 -4.66 -0.86
N MET A 156 9.79 -5.63 -0.11
CA MET A 156 10.59 -6.38 0.87
C MET A 156 11.61 -7.29 0.19
N THR A 157 11.22 -8.04 -0.85
CA THR A 157 12.16 -8.92 -1.56
C THR A 157 13.22 -8.16 -2.35
N ASP A 158 12.88 -6.97 -2.85
CA ASP A 158 13.78 -6.15 -3.63
C ASP A 158 15.05 -5.80 -2.84
N LEU A 159 14.94 -5.65 -1.52
CA LEU A 159 16.09 -5.41 -0.64
C LEU A 159 17.17 -6.50 -0.76
N LYS A 160 16.80 -7.71 -1.23
CA LYS A 160 17.70 -8.86 -1.47
C LYS A 160 17.74 -9.28 -2.95
N SER A 161 17.20 -8.45 -3.86
CA SER A 161 17.32 -8.63 -5.32
C SER A 161 18.64 -8.02 -5.82
N GLY A 162 19.26 -8.57 -6.87
CA GLY A 162 20.62 -8.17 -7.30
C GLY A 162 20.81 -6.66 -7.41
N LEU A 163 20.02 -5.99 -8.26
CA LEU A 163 20.18 -4.55 -8.54
C LEU A 163 20.03 -3.62 -7.33
N MET A 164 19.21 -4.00 -6.34
CA MET A 164 18.90 -3.15 -5.19
C MET A 164 19.65 -3.59 -3.93
N SER A 165 20.05 -4.86 -3.87
CA SER A 165 20.86 -5.39 -2.79
C SER A 165 22.20 -4.67 -2.72
N ASP A 166 22.80 -4.35 -3.86
CA ASP A 166 24.16 -3.81 -3.84
C ASP A 166 24.18 -2.29 -3.53
N LEU A 167 23.04 -1.61 -3.72
CA LEU A 167 22.89 -0.17 -3.46
C LEU A 167 22.87 0.23 -1.98
N VAL A 168 22.72 -0.73 -1.07
CA VAL A 168 22.54 -0.46 0.34
C VAL A 168 23.17 -1.52 1.22
N LYS A 169 23.73 -1.13 2.36
CA LYS A 169 24.35 -2.08 3.30
C LYS A 169 23.30 -2.91 4.05
N ASP A 170 23.67 -4.15 4.38
CA ASP A 170 22.78 -5.13 5.02
C ASP A 170 22.08 -4.64 6.31
N PRO A 171 22.74 -3.94 7.25
CA PRO A 171 22.06 -3.49 8.46
C PRO A 171 20.88 -2.56 8.18
N PHE A 172 20.93 -1.76 7.10
CA PHE A 172 19.84 -0.89 6.73
C PHE A 172 18.71 -1.67 6.03
N LYS A 173 19.03 -2.66 5.19
CA LYS A 173 18.02 -3.54 4.56
C LYS A 173 17.14 -4.20 5.62
N ASP A 174 17.74 -4.75 6.67
CA ASP A 174 16.97 -5.44 7.72
C ASP A 174 16.06 -4.47 8.49
N ARG A 175 16.53 -3.23 8.71
CA ARG A 175 15.71 -2.18 9.34
C ARG A 175 14.56 -1.73 8.44
N LEU A 176 14.81 -1.58 7.15
CA LEU A 176 13.79 -1.23 6.16
C LEU A 176 12.76 -2.36 6.01
N TYR A 177 13.20 -3.62 5.96
CA TYR A 177 12.32 -4.78 5.99
C TYR A 177 11.41 -4.76 7.23
N ARG A 178 12.00 -4.62 8.43
CA ARG A 178 11.22 -4.54 9.68
C ARG A 178 10.23 -3.39 9.68
N PHE A 179 10.59 -2.24 9.13
CA PHE A 179 9.70 -1.10 9.00
C PHE A 179 8.51 -1.39 8.07
N LEU A 180 8.76 -1.94 6.88
CA LEU A 180 7.73 -2.31 5.91
C LEU A 180 6.80 -3.38 6.50
N GLU A 181 7.38 -4.42 7.10
CA GLU A 181 6.63 -5.54 7.64
C GLU A 181 5.77 -5.11 8.84
N ARG A 182 6.34 -4.30 9.74
CA ARG A 182 5.60 -3.72 10.87
C ARG A 182 4.43 -2.84 10.42
N CYS A 183 4.61 -1.99 9.40
CA CYS A 183 3.51 -1.22 8.82
C CYS A 183 2.38 -2.16 8.36
N ASN A 184 2.69 -3.15 7.52
CA ASN A 184 1.69 -4.05 6.95
C ASN A 184 0.97 -4.91 8.00
N ALA A 185 1.71 -5.43 8.98
CA ALA A 185 1.15 -6.24 10.05
C ALA A 185 0.19 -5.45 10.95
N LEU A 186 0.52 -4.19 11.26
CA LEU A 186 -0.33 -3.31 12.07
C LEU A 186 -1.60 -2.86 11.33
N ILE A 187 -1.48 -2.56 10.04
CA ILE A 187 -2.63 -2.24 9.18
C ILE A 187 -3.61 -3.42 9.20
N PHE A 188 -3.11 -4.63 8.99
CA PHE A 188 -3.94 -5.84 8.97
C PHE A 188 -4.55 -6.15 10.32
N GLN A 189 -3.79 -6.02 11.41
CA GLN A 189 -4.28 -6.25 12.76
C GLN A 189 -5.44 -5.32 13.15
N ASP A 190 -5.45 -4.10 12.62
CA ASP A 190 -6.54 -3.15 12.83
C ASP A 190 -7.72 -3.41 11.86
N ALA A 191 -7.46 -3.59 10.57
CA ALA A 191 -8.53 -3.66 9.58
C ALA A 191 -9.22 -5.03 9.50
N TYR A 192 -8.46 -6.14 9.54
CA TYR A 192 -9.00 -7.48 9.34
C TYR A 192 -10.05 -7.94 10.38
N PRO A 193 -9.94 -7.65 11.70
CA PRO A 193 -11.03 -7.97 12.62
C PRO A 193 -12.34 -7.23 12.28
N GLN A 194 -12.27 -6.02 11.70
CA GLN A 194 -13.45 -5.29 11.24
C GLN A 194 -14.12 -6.00 10.06
N LEU A 195 -13.31 -6.53 9.13
CA LEU A 195 -13.78 -7.33 8.00
C LEU A 195 -14.45 -8.62 8.48
N LEU A 196 -13.82 -9.37 9.38
CA LEU A 196 -14.39 -10.60 9.94
C LEU A 196 -15.68 -10.35 10.73
N LEU A 197 -15.74 -9.23 11.46
CA LEU A 197 -16.95 -8.83 12.17
C LEU A 197 -18.08 -8.47 11.20
N TYR A 198 -17.75 -7.85 10.05
CA TYR A 198 -18.72 -7.62 8.98
C TYR A 198 -19.24 -8.92 8.37
N GLN A 199 -18.35 -9.84 8.02
CA GLN A 199 -18.71 -11.18 7.54
C GLN A 199 -19.66 -11.86 8.52
N TYR A 200 -19.32 -11.90 9.81
CA TYR A 200 -20.18 -12.50 10.82
C TYR A 200 -21.54 -11.80 10.91
N SER A 201 -21.55 -10.46 10.88
CA SER A 201 -22.79 -9.69 10.89
C SER A 201 -23.70 -10.07 9.72
N ARG A 202 -23.13 -10.28 8.52
CA ARG A 202 -23.86 -10.75 7.32
C ARG A 202 -24.44 -12.15 7.53
N GLU A 203 -23.66 -13.07 8.05
CA GLU A 203 -24.10 -14.45 8.33
C GLU A 203 -25.25 -14.49 9.35
N GLN A 204 -25.29 -13.55 10.30
CA GLN A 204 -26.31 -13.49 11.35
C GLN A 204 -27.51 -12.58 11.03
N GLY A 205 -27.44 -11.81 9.95
CA GLY A 205 -28.48 -10.85 9.59
C GLY A 205 -28.64 -9.69 10.59
N ARG A 206 -27.64 -9.40 11.42
CA ARG A 206 -27.67 -8.30 12.41
C ARG A 206 -26.30 -7.63 12.57
N SER A 207 -26.30 -6.34 12.86
CA SER A 207 -25.08 -5.60 13.20
C SER A 207 -24.44 -6.18 14.48
N CYS A 208 -23.13 -6.40 14.43
CA CYS A 208 -22.31 -6.78 15.59
C CYS A 208 -21.21 -5.75 15.88
N PHE A 209 -21.32 -4.52 15.35
CA PHE A 209 -20.28 -3.50 15.44
C PHE A 209 -20.11 -2.88 16.83
N HIS A 210 -20.99 -3.20 17.78
CA HIS A 210 -20.77 -2.95 19.21
C HIS A 210 -19.50 -3.65 19.73
N LEU A 211 -19.00 -4.68 19.03
CA LEU A 211 -17.78 -5.40 19.38
C LEU A 211 -16.48 -4.72 18.90
N LEU A 212 -16.53 -3.72 18.03
CA LEU A 212 -15.34 -3.02 17.51
C LEU A 212 -14.37 -2.53 18.61
N PRO A 213 -14.82 -1.92 19.73
CA PRO A 213 -13.93 -1.46 20.79
C PRO A 213 -13.12 -2.58 21.45
N HIS A 214 -13.63 -3.82 21.47
CA HIS A 214 -12.95 -4.98 22.05
C HIS A 214 -11.79 -5.52 21.18
N PHE A 215 -11.67 -5.01 19.95
CA PHE A 215 -10.51 -5.19 19.07
C PHE A 215 -9.58 -3.96 19.08
N HIS A 216 -9.86 -2.96 19.92
CA HIS A 216 -9.16 -1.67 19.99
C HIS A 216 -9.24 -0.85 18.70
N ILE A 217 -10.32 -1.05 17.92
CA ILE A 217 -10.59 -0.24 16.74
C ILE A 217 -10.98 1.15 17.19
N SER A 218 -10.47 2.17 16.47
CA SER A 218 -10.80 3.55 16.75
C SER A 218 -12.31 3.79 16.72
N SER A 219 -12.80 4.56 17.69
CA SER A 219 -14.19 5.05 17.69
C SER A 219 -14.57 5.81 16.41
N PHE A 220 -13.58 6.29 15.66
CA PHE A 220 -13.76 6.84 14.32
C PHE A 220 -14.50 5.86 13.38
N MET A 221 -14.21 4.55 13.45
CA MET A 221 -14.72 3.58 12.47
C MET A 221 -16.17 3.13 12.71
N THR A 222 -16.65 3.17 13.94
CA THR A 222 -18.00 2.69 14.31
C THR A 222 -19.12 3.29 13.44
N PRO A 223 -19.28 4.62 13.29
CA PRO A 223 -20.37 5.18 12.50
C PRO A 223 -20.29 4.81 11.00
N PHE A 224 -19.11 4.55 10.45
CA PHE A 224 -18.97 4.13 9.06
C PHE A 224 -19.46 2.69 8.85
N TRP A 225 -19.13 1.79 9.76
CA TRP A 225 -19.62 0.41 9.70
C TRP A 225 -21.12 0.31 9.91
N GLU A 226 -21.67 1.05 10.88
CA GLU A 226 -23.12 1.11 11.08
C GLU A 226 -23.85 1.71 9.87
N ARG A 227 -23.29 2.76 9.26
CA ARG A 227 -23.87 3.30 8.02
C ARG A 227 -23.80 2.31 6.87
N PHE A 228 -22.66 1.66 6.69
CA PHE A 228 -22.47 0.65 5.65
C PHE A 228 -23.34 -0.59 5.87
N TRP A 229 -23.66 -0.93 7.13
CA TRP A 229 -24.61 -1.99 7.47
C TRP A 229 -25.99 -1.73 6.87
N LEU A 230 -26.46 -0.50 7.00
CA LEU A 230 -27.76 -0.03 6.51
C LEU A 230 -27.77 0.19 4.99
N ASP A 231 -26.67 0.69 4.43
CA ASP A 231 -26.56 1.06 3.02
C ASP A 231 -25.23 0.56 2.42
N ARG A 232 -25.30 -0.58 1.74
CA ARG A 232 -24.15 -1.21 1.07
C ARG A 232 -23.62 -0.44 -0.13
N SER A 233 -24.41 0.48 -0.69
CA SER A 233 -23.92 1.33 -1.78
C SER A 233 -22.85 2.33 -1.31
N SER A 234 -22.71 2.50 0.01
CA SER A 234 -21.74 3.38 0.66
C SER A 234 -20.29 2.84 0.69
N SER A 235 -19.93 1.88 -0.19
CA SER A 235 -18.57 1.34 -0.32
C SER A 235 -17.48 2.42 -0.46
N PRO A 236 -17.68 3.51 -1.24
CA PRO A 236 -16.69 4.59 -1.30
C PRO A 236 -16.46 5.29 0.03
N VAL A 237 -17.50 5.52 0.82
CA VAL A 237 -17.39 6.21 2.12
C VAL A 237 -16.68 5.32 3.13
N LEU A 238 -17.07 4.04 3.23
CA LEU A 238 -16.39 3.07 4.11
C LEU A 238 -14.91 2.91 3.73
N THR A 239 -14.61 2.83 2.43
CA THR A 239 -13.22 2.66 1.95
C THR A 239 -12.35 3.87 2.28
N VAL A 240 -12.87 5.09 2.08
CA VAL A 240 -12.15 6.31 2.48
C VAL A 240 -11.95 6.35 3.99
N ALA A 241 -12.92 5.93 4.79
CA ALA A 241 -12.78 5.84 6.24
C ALA A 241 -11.70 4.85 6.67
N LEU A 242 -11.70 3.63 6.10
CA LEU A 242 -10.66 2.62 6.37
C LEU A 242 -9.26 3.15 6.00
N ILE A 243 -9.11 3.85 4.87
CA ILE A 243 -7.86 4.52 4.49
C ILE A 243 -7.43 5.56 5.53
N ILE A 244 -8.34 6.45 5.97
CA ILE A 244 -8.02 7.47 6.98
C ILE A 244 -7.62 6.81 8.30
N ASN A 245 -8.38 5.81 8.74
CA ASN A 245 -8.13 5.08 9.97
C ASN A 245 -6.77 4.38 9.93
N GLU A 246 -6.48 3.64 8.87
CA GLU A 246 -5.21 2.96 8.64
C GLU A 246 -4.02 3.92 8.77
N GLN A 247 -4.08 5.03 8.03
CA GLN A 247 -2.96 5.97 7.94
C GLN A 247 -2.70 6.70 9.25
N ASN A 248 -3.74 6.95 10.06
CA ASN A 248 -3.59 7.49 11.41
C ASN A 248 -3.17 6.42 12.42
N TYR A 249 -3.63 5.18 12.26
CA TYR A 249 -3.26 4.07 13.13
C TYR A 249 -1.75 3.83 13.13
N ILE A 250 -1.14 3.79 11.95
CA ILE A 250 0.32 3.59 11.80
C ILE A 250 1.14 4.84 12.10
N GLU A 251 0.56 6.04 12.03
CA GLU A 251 1.30 7.30 12.21
C GLU A 251 2.01 7.32 13.55
N GLY A 252 1.27 7.19 14.66
CA GLY A 252 1.87 7.22 15.99
C GLY A 252 2.54 5.90 16.41
N ARG A 253 2.27 4.78 15.71
CA ARG A 253 2.79 3.45 16.09
C ARG A 253 4.08 3.06 15.38
N VAL A 254 4.27 3.57 14.17
CA VAL A 254 5.41 3.20 13.31
C VAL A 254 6.12 4.44 12.80
N VAL A 255 5.40 5.36 12.16
CA VAL A 255 6.02 6.51 11.47
C VAL A 255 6.71 7.46 12.45
N GLN A 256 6.07 7.73 13.58
CA GLN A 256 6.61 8.58 14.65
C GLN A 256 7.39 7.80 15.71
N ASN A 257 7.50 6.48 15.60
CA ASN A 257 8.30 5.69 16.54
C ASN A 257 9.78 6.10 16.39
N PRO A 258 10.47 6.50 17.47
CA PRO A 258 11.85 6.97 17.41
C PRO A 258 12.81 5.98 16.74
N MET A 259 12.61 4.67 16.97
CA MET A 259 13.46 3.62 16.39
C MET A 259 13.36 3.59 14.87
N PHE A 260 12.15 3.62 14.30
CA PHE A 260 11.97 3.63 12.84
C PHE A 260 12.28 4.99 12.23
N ARG A 261 11.94 6.07 12.92
CA ARG A 261 12.18 7.42 12.43
C ARG A 261 13.67 7.69 12.22
N GLN A 262 14.48 7.43 13.25
CA GLN A 262 15.92 7.70 13.21
C GLN A 262 16.67 6.72 12.30
N ASN A 263 16.33 5.42 12.36
CA ASN A 263 17.13 4.38 11.72
C ASN A 263 16.67 3.99 10.32
N VAL A 264 15.47 4.44 9.90
CA VAL A 264 14.92 4.21 8.56
C VAL A 264 14.56 5.56 7.94
N LEU A 265 13.49 6.22 8.38
CA LEU A 265 12.89 7.34 7.65
C LEU A 265 13.80 8.57 7.48
N ASP A 266 14.64 8.88 8.46
CA ASP A 266 15.60 9.99 8.42
C ASP A 266 16.99 9.57 7.89
N HIS A 267 17.18 8.29 7.60
CA HIS A 267 18.45 7.75 7.08
C HIS A 267 18.73 8.27 5.65
N PRO A 268 19.99 8.61 5.30
CA PRO A 268 20.34 9.08 3.95
C PRO A 268 19.93 8.13 2.83
N SER A 269 20.06 6.82 3.03
CA SER A 269 19.62 5.81 2.06
C SER A 269 18.13 5.93 1.73
N MET A 270 17.24 6.30 2.68
CA MET A 270 15.82 6.53 2.34
C MET A 270 15.62 7.70 1.39
N LYS A 271 16.46 8.73 1.43
CA LYS A 271 16.38 9.83 0.46
C LYS A 271 16.73 9.36 -0.94
N LEU A 272 17.65 8.39 -1.08
CA LEU A 272 17.94 7.76 -2.37
C LEU A 272 16.70 7.03 -2.90
N PHE A 273 15.99 6.28 -2.04
CA PHE A 273 14.71 5.64 -2.41
C PHE A 273 13.64 6.63 -2.89
N ASP A 274 13.48 7.75 -2.16
CA ASP A 274 12.52 8.80 -2.50
C ASP A 274 12.89 9.52 -3.82
N ILE A 275 14.18 9.85 -4.04
CA ILE A 275 14.70 10.53 -5.24
C ILE A 275 14.65 9.60 -6.47
N ALA A 276 14.94 8.31 -6.28
CA ALA A 276 14.81 7.28 -7.31
C ALA A 276 13.35 6.96 -7.64
N ARG A 277 12.39 7.48 -6.84
CA ARG A 277 10.94 7.24 -6.97
C ARG A 277 10.59 5.75 -6.82
N LEU A 278 11.25 5.06 -5.91
CA LEU A 278 11.04 3.63 -5.69
C LEU A 278 9.74 3.30 -4.96
N ASN A 279 9.09 4.30 -4.38
CA ASN A 279 7.78 4.18 -3.72
C ASN A 279 6.61 4.13 -4.72
N GLN A 280 6.69 3.25 -5.71
CA GLN A 280 5.61 3.02 -6.67
C GLN A 280 4.64 1.97 -6.13
N VAL A 281 3.35 2.22 -6.30
CA VAL A 281 2.29 1.24 -6.08
C VAL A 281 1.70 0.90 -7.43
N LEU A 282 1.91 -0.34 -7.85
CA LEU A 282 1.64 -0.84 -9.19
C LEU A 282 0.54 -1.90 -9.15
N PHE A 283 -0.37 -1.87 -10.11
CA PHE A 283 -1.46 -2.81 -10.33
C PHE A 283 -1.29 -3.41 -11.73
N PRO A 284 -0.81 -4.65 -11.84
CA PRO A 284 -0.72 -5.32 -13.12
C PRO A 284 -2.10 -5.62 -13.69
N LEU A 285 -2.26 -5.47 -15.01
CA LEU A 285 -3.51 -5.67 -15.71
C LEU A 285 -3.45 -6.94 -16.56
N GLY A 286 -4.36 -7.89 -16.32
CA GLY A 286 -4.55 -9.08 -17.17
C GLY A 286 -3.65 -10.29 -16.85
N SER A 287 -3.74 -11.30 -17.73
CA SER A 287 -3.08 -12.61 -17.57
C SER A 287 -1.56 -12.53 -17.82
N PRO A 288 -0.72 -13.33 -17.13
CA PRO A 288 0.72 -13.38 -17.43
C PRO A 288 1.03 -13.95 -18.82
N ASN A 289 0.08 -14.68 -19.41
CA ASN A 289 0.22 -15.36 -20.70
C ASN A 289 -0.45 -14.59 -21.85
N CYS A 290 -1.18 -13.52 -21.58
CA CYS A 290 -1.85 -12.73 -22.62
C CYS A 290 -1.03 -11.47 -22.92
N ARG A 291 -0.68 -11.28 -24.20
CA ARG A 291 -0.43 -9.92 -24.69
C ARG A 291 -1.74 -9.15 -24.53
N HIS A 292 -1.71 -8.03 -23.81
CA HIS A 292 -2.90 -7.21 -23.73
C HIS A 292 -3.09 -6.49 -25.07
N ASP A 293 -4.08 -6.91 -25.85
CA ASP A 293 -4.39 -6.37 -27.19
C ASP A 293 -4.80 -4.87 -27.21
N LEU A 294 -4.85 -4.20 -26.05
CA LEU A 294 -5.11 -2.76 -25.97
C LEU A 294 -3.99 -1.99 -26.70
N PHE A 295 -2.76 -2.46 -26.57
CA PHE A 295 -1.60 -1.84 -27.21
C PHE A 295 -1.36 -2.51 -28.57
N ARG A 296 -2.17 -2.14 -29.58
CA ARG A 296 -2.20 -2.69 -30.96
C ARG A 296 -0.85 -2.83 -31.68
N GLU A 297 0.21 -2.23 -31.15
CA GLU A 297 1.55 -2.21 -31.75
C GLU A 297 2.66 -2.66 -30.77
N SER A 298 2.32 -3.43 -29.74
CA SER A 298 3.34 -3.92 -28.80
C SER A 298 4.04 -5.18 -29.31
N ILE A 299 5.30 -5.04 -29.73
CA ILE A 299 6.22 -6.16 -30.03
C ILE A 299 6.59 -6.93 -28.75
N LEU A 300 6.07 -6.52 -27.60
CA LEU A 300 6.56 -6.88 -26.29
C LEU A 300 5.73 -8.02 -25.65
N PRO A 301 6.33 -8.85 -24.79
CA PRO A 301 5.59 -9.67 -23.83
C PRO A 301 5.23 -8.78 -22.63
N LEU A 302 4.32 -7.81 -22.81
CA LEU A 302 3.94 -6.88 -21.76
C LEU A 302 2.71 -7.33 -21.00
N ARG A 303 2.79 -7.18 -19.68
CA ARG A 303 1.64 -6.96 -18.82
C ARG A 303 1.58 -5.45 -18.50
N PRO A 304 0.54 -4.72 -18.94
CA PRO A 304 0.38 -3.31 -18.61
C PRO A 304 0.30 -3.08 -17.11
N LEU A 305 0.90 -2.00 -16.63
CA LEU A 305 0.90 -1.62 -15.22
C LEU A 305 0.12 -0.32 -15.05
N ALA A 306 -0.96 -0.34 -14.27
CA ALA A 306 -1.55 0.88 -13.72
C ALA A 306 -0.91 1.19 -12.36
N GLY A 307 -0.97 2.43 -11.87
CA GLY A 307 -0.44 2.72 -10.54
C GLY A 307 -0.22 4.19 -10.27
N LEU A 308 0.39 4.46 -9.12
CA LEU A 308 0.79 5.80 -8.70
C LEU A 308 2.15 5.75 -7.99
N THR A 309 2.90 6.85 -8.07
CA THR A 309 4.08 7.06 -7.23
C THR A 309 3.68 7.80 -5.95
N MET A 310 3.90 7.17 -4.80
CA MET A 310 3.71 7.82 -3.50
C MET A 310 4.87 8.79 -3.23
N ARG A 311 4.53 10.03 -2.90
CA ARG A 311 5.50 11.07 -2.53
C ARG A 311 5.31 11.42 -1.06
N GLN A 312 6.39 11.77 -0.38
CA GLN A 312 6.37 12.29 1.00
C GLN A 312 5.74 11.31 1.99
N PHE A 313 6.29 10.09 2.10
CA PHE A 313 5.75 9.07 3.00
C PHE A 313 5.58 9.55 4.45
N LYS A 314 6.42 10.48 4.92
CA LYS A 314 6.34 11.07 6.27
C LYS A 314 5.07 11.89 6.52
N ASP A 315 4.40 12.39 5.47
CA ASP A 315 3.16 13.16 5.58
C ASP A 315 1.94 12.22 5.55
N VAL A 316 1.23 12.12 6.68
CA VAL A 316 -0.03 11.37 6.79
C VAL A 316 -1.07 11.84 5.78
N ALA A 317 -1.16 13.13 5.49
CA ALA A 317 -2.10 13.65 4.52
C ALA A 317 -1.74 13.21 3.10
N ALA A 318 -0.45 13.14 2.77
CA ALA A 318 0.02 12.60 1.49
C ALA A 318 -0.30 11.12 1.33
N ARG A 319 -0.13 10.31 2.39
CA ARG A 319 -0.50 8.90 2.36
C ARG A 319 -2.01 8.71 2.19
N ILE A 320 -2.84 9.48 2.93
CA ILE A 320 -4.31 9.46 2.76
C ILE A 320 -4.70 9.85 1.33
N ARG A 321 -4.13 10.93 0.77
CA ARG A 321 -4.39 11.34 -0.63
C ARG A 321 -4.03 10.23 -1.62
N THR A 322 -2.89 9.58 -1.43
CA THR A 322 -2.42 8.49 -2.28
C THR A 322 -3.34 7.28 -2.21
N GLY A 323 -3.73 6.84 -1.01
CA GLY A 323 -4.69 5.75 -0.83
C GLY A 323 -6.04 6.02 -1.50
N LYS A 324 -6.55 7.25 -1.36
CA LYS A 324 -7.79 7.68 -2.03
C LYS A 324 -7.67 7.70 -3.55
N ALA A 325 -6.53 8.12 -4.08
CA ALA A 325 -6.28 8.14 -5.53
C ALA A 325 -6.13 6.72 -6.10
N LEU A 326 -5.45 5.81 -5.38
CA LEU A 326 -5.38 4.39 -5.75
C LEU A 326 -6.76 3.74 -5.73
N TYR A 327 -7.57 4.03 -4.71
CA TYR A 327 -8.96 3.58 -4.65
C TYR A 327 -9.78 4.07 -5.86
N ALA A 328 -9.71 5.37 -6.16
CA ALA A 328 -10.45 5.96 -7.27
C ALA A 328 -9.94 5.49 -8.64
N MET A 329 -8.66 5.14 -8.76
CA MET A 329 -8.12 4.50 -9.96
C MET A 329 -8.69 3.09 -10.12
N LEU A 330 -8.63 2.28 -9.05
CA LEU A 330 -9.04 0.88 -9.07
C LEU A 330 -10.54 0.69 -9.34
N PHE A 331 -11.40 1.48 -8.69
CA PHE A 331 -12.86 1.33 -8.78
C PHE A 331 -13.53 2.41 -9.64
N GLY A 332 -12.79 3.43 -10.10
CA GLY A 332 -13.34 4.50 -10.94
C GLY A 332 -13.15 4.30 -12.43
N TYR A 333 -12.43 3.24 -12.84
CA TYR A 333 -12.22 2.83 -14.23
C TYR A 333 -12.46 1.32 -14.35
N LYS A 334 -13.46 0.95 -15.16
CA LYS A 334 -13.89 -0.45 -15.33
C LYS A 334 -12.76 -1.36 -15.80
N ASP A 335 -12.01 -0.90 -16.79
CA ASP A 335 -10.97 -1.70 -17.44
C ASP A 335 -9.81 -2.00 -16.47
N ILE A 336 -9.53 -1.07 -15.54
CA ILE A 336 -8.56 -1.29 -14.45
C ILE A 336 -9.09 -2.31 -13.46
N TYR A 337 -10.33 -2.15 -12.99
CA TYR A 337 -10.94 -3.08 -12.05
C TYR A 337 -10.91 -4.53 -12.60
N GLU A 338 -11.37 -4.73 -13.84
CA GLU A 338 -11.42 -6.03 -14.48
C GLU A 338 -10.02 -6.62 -14.70
N GLY A 339 -9.07 -5.81 -15.17
CA GLY A 339 -7.67 -6.22 -15.35
C GLY A 339 -7.00 -6.64 -14.05
N VAL A 340 -7.23 -5.89 -12.97
CA VAL A 340 -6.70 -6.18 -11.63
C VAL A 340 -7.33 -7.43 -11.04
N MET A 341 -8.64 -7.58 -11.13
CA MET A 341 -9.32 -8.79 -10.62
C MET A 341 -8.86 -10.03 -11.36
N HIS A 342 -8.70 -9.95 -12.67
CA HIS A 342 -8.17 -11.05 -13.47
C HIS A 342 -6.72 -11.39 -13.04
N PHE A 343 -5.87 -10.39 -12.88
CA PHE A 343 -4.50 -10.56 -12.38
C PHE A 343 -4.47 -11.25 -11.01
N ALA A 344 -5.22 -10.73 -10.04
CA ALA A 344 -5.23 -11.20 -8.66
C ALA A 344 -5.67 -12.67 -8.55
N ARG A 345 -6.61 -13.11 -9.39
CA ARG A 345 -7.09 -14.49 -9.46
C ARG A 345 -6.13 -15.46 -10.14
N CYS A 346 -5.36 -15.00 -11.12
CA CYS A 346 -4.51 -15.86 -11.95
C CYS A 346 -3.04 -15.89 -11.50
N THR A 347 -2.67 -15.07 -10.52
CA THR A 347 -1.27 -14.94 -10.08
C THR A 347 -1.19 -15.09 -8.57
N ASP A 348 -0.64 -16.19 -8.09
CA ASP A 348 -0.38 -16.37 -6.66
C ASP A 348 0.60 -15.33 -6.13
N HIS A 349 0.41 -14.93 -4.88
CA HIS A 349 1.32 -13.98 -4.23
C HIS A 349 2.43 -14.70 -3.48
N HIS A 350 3.67 -14.42 -3.86
CA HIS A 350 4.92 -14.86 -3.24
C HIS A 350 5.85 -13.67 -2.91
N GLY A 351 5.40 -12.44 -3.13
CA GLY A 351 6.19 -11.23 -2.90
C GLY A 351 7.26 -10.99 -3.96
N SER A 352 7.23 -11.59 -5.15
CA SER A 352 8.27 -11.40 -6.17
C SER A 352 7.83 -10.44 -7.28
N ARG A 353 8.77 -9.64 -7.82
CA ARG A 353 8.51 -8.83 -9.03
C ARG A 353 8.23 -9.67 -10.28
N SER A 354 8.64 -10.95 -10.28
CA SER A 354 8.30 -11.88 -11.36
C SER A 354 6.79 -12.10 -11.48
N GLU A 355 6.02 -11.88 -10.42
CA GLU A 355 4.56 -11.86 -10.48
C GLU A 355 4.04 -10.70 -11.33
N TYR A 356 4.72 -9.55 -11.31
CA TYR A 356 4.28 -8.32 -11.97
C TYR A 356 4.75 -8.31 -13.43
N TRP A 357 6.01 -8.67 -13.66
CA TRP A 357 6.67 -8.59 -14.95
C TRP A 357 7.55 -9.81 -15.22
N PRO A 358 6.96 -10.98 -15.53
CA PRO A 358 7.68 -12.26 -15.69
C PRO A 358 8.64 -12.28 -16.89
N ALA A 359 8.44 -11.40 -17.87
CA ALA A 359 9.39 -11.21 -18.96
C ALA A 359 10.70 -10.55 -18.50
N LEU A 360 10.65 -9.76 -17.42
CA LEU A 360 11.80 -8.99 -16.91
C LEU A 360 12.42 -9.63 -15.66
N PHE A 361 11.63 -10.31 -14.84
CA PHE A 361 12.07 -10.87 -13.57
C PHE A 361 11.84 -12.38 -13.48
N THR A 362 12.72 -13.05 -12.75
CA THR A 362 12.60 -14.47 -12.40
C THR A 362 12.89 -14.65 -10.92
N SER A 363 12.12 -15.53 -10.26
CA SER A 363 12.43 -15.95 -8.89
C SER A 363 13.46 -17.08 -8.82
N ARG A 364 13.82 -17.67 -9.96
CA ARG A 364 14.81 -18.74 -10.03
C ARG A 364 16.19 -18.15 -10.24
N LYS A 365 17.07 -18.28 -9.24
CA LYS A 365 18.43 -17.73 -9.28
C LYS A 365 19.27 -18.26 -10.45
N GLN A 366 19.10 -19.54 -10.80
CA GLN A 366 19.83 -20.17 -11.91
C GLN A 366 19.39 -19.70 -13.30
N ALA A 367 18.18 -19.13 -13.40
CA ALA A 367 17.64 -18.60 -14.64
C ALA A 367 17.76 -17.07 -14.73
N ALA A 368 18.46 -16.45 -13.78
CA ALA A 368 18.72 -15.03 -13.73
C ALA A 368 20.09 -14.72 -14.34
N MET A 369 20.23 -13.52 -14.91
CA MET A 369 21.52 -12.98 -15.35
C MET A 369 22.51 -12.87 -14.19
N ALA A 370 23.80 -12.91 -14.50
CA ALA A 370 24.84 -12.52 -13.56
C ALA A 370 24.74 -11.01 -13.24
N GLY A 371 25.18 -10.61 -12.05
CA GLY A 371 25.02 -9.24 -11.55
C GLY A 371 25.69 -8.17 -12.42
N GLU A 372 26.89 -8.47 -12.95
CA GLU A 372 27.67 -7.55 -13.78
C GLU A 372 27.03 -7.28 -15.15
N ASP A 373 26.37 -8.29 -15.74
CA ASP A 373 25.69 -8.15 -17.05
C ASP A 373 24.30 -7.47 -16.92
N ALA A 374 23.67 -7.56 -15.75
CA ALA A 374 22.30 -7.13 -15.53
C ALA A 374 22.09 -5.61 -15.68
N SER A 375 23.04 -4.80 -15.21
CA SER A 375 22.97 -3.35 -15.29
C SER A 375 23.30 -2.86 -16.69
N LEU A 376 24.39 -3.35 -17.30
CA LEU A 376 24.77 -3.05 -18.69
C LEU A 376 23.64 -3.36 -19.69
N GLU A 377 23.02 -4.53 -19.59
CA GLU A 377 21.92 -4.91 -20.48
C GLU A 377 20.66 -4.05 -20.32
N LEU A 378 20.34 -3.60 -19.10
CA LEU A 378 19.24 -2.68 -18.84
C LEU A 378 19.46 -1.29 -19.43
N LEU A 379 20.72 -0.90 -19.67
CA LEU A 379 21.08 0.40 -20.22
C LEU A 379 21.19 0.41 -21.75
N GLU A 380 21.50 -0.74 -22.36
CA GLU A 380 21.68 -0.87 -23.81
C GLU A 380 20.37 -0.92 -24.59
N SER A 381 19.29 -1.45 -24.00
CA SER A 381 17.98 -1.51 -24.63
C SER A 381 16.84 -1.23 -23.65
N GLU A 382 15.88 -0.44 -24.10
CA GLU A 382 14.61 -0.23 -23.38
C GLU A 382 13.86 -1.58 -23.22
N TRP A 383 14.10 -2.55 -24.13
CA TRP A 383 13.34 -3.80 -24.26
C TRP A 383 14.22 -5.03 -24.53
N ARG A 384 13.86 -6.20 -23.97
CA ARG A 384 14.70 -7.40 -23.97
C ARG A 384 14.54 -8.34 -25.15
N THR A 385 15.62 -9.05 -25.48
CA THR A 385 15.61 -10.35 -26.16
C THR A 385 15.31 -11.49 -25.17
N TYR A 386 14.77 -12.60 -25.66
CA TYR A 386 14.31 -13.72 -24.84
C TYR A 386 15.51 -14.47 -24.21
N GLY A 387 15.62 -14.48 -22.88
CA GLY A 387 16.61 -15.31 -22.16
C GLY A 387 17.11 -14.70 -20.86
N ASP A 388 17.29 -13.39 -20.85
CA ASP A 388 18.05 -12.70 -19.81
C ASP A 388 17.07 -12.04 -18.82
N ARG A 389 16.91 -12.61 -17.61
CA ARG A 389 15.97 -12.11 -16.57
C ARG A 389 16.68 -11.65 -15.30
N LEU A 390 16.13 -10.64 -14.63
CA LEU A 390 16.63 -10.15 -13.35
C LEU A 390 16.17 -11.06 -12.23
N TYR A 391 17.04 -11.29 -11.26
CA TYR A 391 16.67 -12.03 -10.07
C TYR A 391 15.74 -11.20 -9.17
N SER A 392 14.56 -11.75 -8.85
CA SER A 392 13.66 -11.22 -7.83
C SER A 392 13.14 -12.39 -6.99
N PRO A 393 13.69 -12.62 -5.78
CA PRO A 393 13.37 -13.79 -4.98
C PRO A 393 11.91 -13.81 -4.53
N ARG A 394 11.46 -14.95 -3.98
CA ARG A 394 10.21 -15.01 -3.21
C ARG A 394 10.47 -14.55 -1.78
N LEU A 395 9.47 -13.99 -1.13
CA LEU A 395 9.58 -13.47 0.23
C LEU A 395 10.05 -14.54 1.21
N GLU A 396 9.45 -15.73 1.11
CA GLU A 396 9.75 -16.92 1.91
C GLU A 396 11.17 -17.47 1.72
N ASP A 397 11.86 -17.11 0.62
CA ASP A 397 13.23 -17.56 0.35
C ASP A 397 14.28 -16.65 1.03
N VAL A 398 13.93 -15.41 1.36
CA VAL A 398 14.89 -14.38 1.79
C VAL A 398 14.58 -13.70 3.11
N TRP A 399 13.35 -13.85 3.61
CA TRP A 399 12.91 -13.30 4.88
C TRP A 399 12.13 -14.34 5.69
N TYR A 400 12.25 -14.23 7.00
CA TYR A 400 11.56 -15.10 7.96
C TYR A 400 10.55 -14.29 8.76
N ASP A 401 9.50 -14.99 9.21
CA ASP A 401 8.53 -14.42 10.14
C ASP A 401 9.23 -14.10 11.46
N ASN A 402 9.06 -12.87 11.93
CA ASN A 402 9.64 -12.40 13.18
C ASN A 402 8.53 -11.93 14.11
N GLU A 403 8.72 -12.17 15.42
CA GLU A 403 7.84 -11.58 16.42
C GLU A 403 7.96 -10.07 16.42
N TYR A 404 6.84 -9.40 16.71
CA TYR A 404 6.81 -7.95 16.78
C TYR A 404 6.81 -7.44 18.21
N GLU A 405 7.37 -6.25 18.37
CA GLU A 405 7.23 -5.48 19.61
C GLU A 405 5.75 -5.30 20.00
N PRO A 406 5.45 -5.21 21.32
CA PRO A 406 4.13 -4.87 21.79
C PRO A 406 3.58 -3.61 21.12
N ILE A 407 2.27 -3.59 20.94
CA ILE A 407 1.60 -2.52 20.18
C ILE A 407 1.01 -1.54 21.17
N PRO A 408 1.40 -0.25 21.11
CA PRO A 408 0.77 0.77 21.92
C PRO A 408 -0.76 0.80 21.70
N ARG A 409 -1.51 0.65 22.79
CA ARG A 409 -2.98 0.65 22.76
C ARG A 409 -3.48 2.04 23.14
N TYR A 410 -4.04 2.73 22.17
CA TYR A 410 -4.72 4.01 22.33
C TYR A 410 -5.60 4.28 21.11
N ASP A 411 -6.69 5.00 21.30
CA ASP A 411 -7.48 5.49 20.18
C ASP A 411 -6.85 6.78 19.64
N TRP A 412 -6.55 6.82 18.34
CA TRP A 412 -5.98 7.99 17.70
C TRP A 412 -7.01 9.12 17.48
N PHE A 413 -8.31 8.80 17.48
CA PHE A 413 -9.37 9.77 17.24
C PHE A 413 -9.67 10.59 18.51
N GLN A 414 -8.93 11.69 18.64
CA GLN A 414 -9.05 12.65 19.75
C GLN A 414 -9.46 14.05 19.28
N SER A 415 -9.34 14.34 17.99
CA SER A 415 -9.66 15.65 17.41
C SER A 415 -10.37 15.52 16.06
N THR A 416 -11.01 16.60 15.63
CA THR A 416 -11.75 16.66 14.37
C THR A 416 -10.88 17.01 13.16
N GLU A 417 -9.58 17.25 13.34
CA GLU A 417 -8.65 17.68 12.28
C GLU A 417 -8.67 16.73 11.07
N ARG A 418 -8.69 15.42 11.35
CA ARG A 418 -8.67 14.36 10.33
C ARG A 418 -9.97 14.25 9.53
N LEU A 419 -11.07 14.83 10.01
CA LEU A 419 -12.36 14.79 9.32
C LEU A 419 -12.33 15.57 7.99
N SER A 420 -11.43 16.53 7.86
CA SER A 420 -11.21 17.29 6.62
C SER A 420 -10.82 16.42 5.41
N HIS A 421 -10.32 15.20 5.65
CA HIS A 421 -9.98 14.24 4.60
C HIS A 421 -11.17 13.42 4.10
N LEU A 422 -12.30 13.40 4.82
CA LEU A 422 -13.52 12.69 4.46
C LEU A 422 -14.25 13.43 3.34
N LYS A 423 -13.73 13.25 2.13
CA LYS A 423 -14.21 13.88 0.88
C LYS A 423 -14.21 12.85 -0.23
N ARG A 424 -15.04 13.07 -1.24
CA ARG A 424 -15.05 12.26 -2.45
C ARG A 424 -13.63 12.08 -3.02
N PRO A 425 -13.20 10.84 -3.31
CA PRO A 425 -11.90 10.59 -3.90
C PRO A 425 -11.89 11.02 -5.38
N SER A 426 -10.80 11.66 -5.81
CA SER A 426 -10.64 12.12 -7.19
C SER A 426 -9.92 11.07 -8.02
N ARG A 427 -10.44 10.81 -9.23
CA ARG A 427 -9.79 9.89 -10.16
C ARG A 427 -8.51 10.51 -10.73
N PRO A 428 -7.36 9.84 -10.63
CA PRO A 428 -6.14 10.31 -11.29
C PRO A 428 -6.27 10.20 -12.81
N LEU A 429 -5.58 11.10 -13.52
CA LEU A 429 -5.51 11.07 -14.98
C LEU A 429 -4.33 10.20 -15.43
N LEU A 430 -3.10 10.56 -15.07
CA LEU A 430 -1.92 9.77 -15.41
C LEU A 430 -1.85 8.53 -14.50
N ILE A 431 -2.13 7.36 -15.07
CA ILE A 431 -2.32 6.10 -14.34
C ILE A 431 -1.55 4.93 -14.95
N ASP A 432 -1.17 4.98 -16.23
CA ASP A 432 -0.16 4.07 -16.77
C ASP A 432 1.17 4.31 -16.03
N MET A 433 1.75 3.20 -15.62
CA MET A 433 3.03 3.14 -14.93
C MET A 433 4.00 2.22 -15.66
N THR A 434 3.66 1.68 -16.83
CA THR A 434 4.50 0.70 -17.54
C THR A 434 5.86 1.32 -17.89
N HIS A 435 5.84 2.46 -18.59
CA HIS A 435 7.06 3.19 -18.96
C HIS A 435 7.72 3.86 -17.73
N ALA A 436 6.92 4.44 -16.85
CA ALA A 436 7.42 5.11 -15.65
C ALA A 436 8.13 4.12 -14.69
N HIS A 437 7.67 2.87 -14.63
CA HIS A 437 8.29 1.83 -13.84
C HIS A 437 9.58 1.33 -14.48
N ARG A 438 9.59 1.11 -15.81
CA ARG A 438 10.81 0.75 -16.56
C ARG A 438 11.92 1.77 -16.36
N PHE A 439 11.59 3.05 -16.47
CA PHE A 439 12.54 4.14 -16.29
C PHE A 439 13.13 4.16 -14.87
N VAL A 440 12.34 3.78 -13.85
CA VAL A 440 12.86 3.64 -12.48
C VAL A 440 13.87 2.50 -12.39
N LEU A 441 13.60 1.34 -13.02
CA LEU A 441 14.56 0.22 -13.04
C LEU A 441 15.88 0.58 -13.73
N GLU A 442 15.81 1.33 -14.84
CA GLU A 442 16.98 1.92 -15.52
C GLU A 442 17.82 2.78 -14.56
N ARG A 443 17.17 3.63 -13.77
CA ARG A 443 17.87 4.50 -12.80
C ARG A 443 18.53 3.72 -11.68
N ILE A 444 17.94 2.60 -11.26
CA ILE A 444 18.54 1.69 -10.27
C ILE A 444 19.81 1.08 -10.87
N ALA A 445 19.73 0.56 -12.11
CA ALA A 445 20.89 -0.01 -12.81
C ALA A 445 22.03 1.01 -12.96
N PHE A 446 21.71 2.26 -13.37
CA PHE A 446 22.71 3.33 -13.43
C PHE A 446 23.37 3.63 -12.07
N ALA A 447 22.60 3.56 -10.97
CA ALA A 447 23.14 3.79 -9.64
C ALA A 447 24.03 2.63 -9.19
N HIS A 448 23.66 1.40 -9.55
CA HIS A 448 24.38 0.18 -9.25
C HIS A 448 25.77 0.17 -9.92
N ASP A 449 25.82 0.42 -11.23
CA ASP A 449 27.09 0.54 -11.99
C ASP A 449 27.99 1.65 -11.46
N ALA A 450 27.39 2.74 -10.97
CA ALA A 450 28.15 3.84 -10.42
C ALA A 450 28.78 3.47 -9.07
N GLU A 451 28.16 2.60 -8.26
CA GLU A 451 28.68 2.16 -6.97
C GLU A 451 29.77 1.08 -7.13
N GLU A 452 29.65 0.15 -8.08
CA GLU A 452 30.70 -0.85 -8.35
C GLU A 452 32.03 -0.26 -8.87
N GLN A 453 31.99 0.96 -9.41
CA GLN A 453 33.18 1.66 -9.92
C GLN A 453 34.00 2.38 -8.84
N PHE A 454 33.54 2.41 -7.58
CA PHE A 454 34.22 3.03 -6.43
C PHE A 454 34.43 2.04 -5.29
#